data_AF-A0A6S6T553-F1
#
_entry.id   AF-A0A6S6T553-F1
#
_cell.length_a   1.000
_cell.length_b   1.000
_cell.length_c   1.000
_cell.angle_alpha   90.00
_cell.angle_beta   90.00
_cell.angle_gamma   90.00
#
_symmetry.space_group_name_H-M   'P 1'
#
loop_
_entity.id
_entity.type
_entity.pdbx_description
1 polymer ?
#
loop_
_entity_poly.entity_id
_entity_poly.type
_entity_poly.pdbx_seq_one_letter_code
_entity_poly.pdbx_strand_id
1 'polypeptide(L)'
;MKNNCIKKFLTPIKKKIKNKTRLYLTIKHVYPHLCELSNEEILDYYQVKSLKELDAHIEYVKEILKKKKENDEEKLDALDTCFCVDSHGDFKYLYQTKKEAEKQRLYSLKTKRVKLTLYTCPFHCGWHLSKV
;
A
#
# COMPACT_ATOMS: atom_id res chain seq x y z
N MET A 1 -5.71 -41.32 -25.36
CA MET A 1 -6.70 -40.40 -24.77
C MET A 1 -6.28 -40.03 -23.35
N LYS A 2 -5.66 -38.86 -23.09
CA LYS A 2 -5.31 -38.42 -21.70
C LYS A 2 -4.95 -36.91 -21.52
N ASN A 3 -5.35 -36.00 -22.41
CA ASN A 3 -4.96 -34.56 -22.31
C ASN A 3 -6.11 -33.57 -22.09
N ASN A 4 -7.38 -33.99 -22.15
CA ASN A 4 -8.53 -33.08 -22.09
C ASN A 4 -9.06 -32.83 -20.67
N CYS A 5 -8.86 -33.77 -19.75
CA CYS A 5 -9.33 -33.64 -18.35
C CYS A 5 -8.49 -32.65 -17.54
N ILE A 6 -7.17 -32.60 -17.77
CA ILE A 6 -6.25 -31.71 -17.05
C ILE A 6 -6.48 -30.23 -17.43
N LYS A 7 -6.77 -29.95 -18.72
CA LYS A 7 -7.03 -28.59 -19.21
C LYS A 7 -8.26 -27.95 -18.55
N LYS A 8 -9.34 -28.73 -18.31
CA LYS A 8 -10.58 -28.24 -17.68
C LYS A 8 -10.42 -27.90 -16.18
N PHE A 9 -9.49 -28.53 -15.47
CA PHE A 9 -9.21 -28.21 -14.05
C PHE A 9 -8.26 -27.03 -13.88
N LEU A 10 -7.33 -26.84 -14.82
CA LEU A 10 -6.35 -25.75 -14.74
C LEU A 10 -6.91 -24.40 -15.18
N THR A 11 -7.99 -24.35 -15.96
CA THR A 11 -8.61 -23.10 -16.41
C THR A 11 -9.15 -22.20 -15.28
N PRO A 12 -9.91 -22.69 -14.28
CA PRO A 12 -10.34 -21.87 -13.15
C PRO A 12 -9.17 -21.46 -12.24
N ILE A 13 -8.14 -22.30 -12.10
CA ILE A 13 -6.92 -21.99 -11.34
C ILE A 13 -6.14 -20.85 -12.03
N LYS A 14 -5.94 -20.96 -13.35
CA LYS A 14 -5.33 -19.91 -14.17
C LYS A 14 -6.12 -18.61 -14.12
N LYS A 15 -7.46 -18.67 -14.16
CA LYS A 15 -8.33 -17.49 -14.06
C LYS A 15 -8.23 -16.82 -12.69
N LYS A 16 -8.20 -17.60 -11.61
CA LYS A 16 -7.93 -17.09 -10.25
C LYS A 16 -6.56 -16.41 -10.19
N ILE A 17 -5.49 -17.07 -10.63
CA ILE A 17 -4.12 -16.50 -10.64
C ILE A 17 -4.07 -15.20 -11.45
N LYS A 18 -4.68 -15.16 -12.64
CA LYS A 18 -4.74 -13.97 -13.49
C LYS A 18 -5.47 -12.81 -12.81
N ASN A 19 -6.56 -13.09 -12.08
CA ASN A 19 -7.26 -12.10 -11.28
C ASN A 19 -6.42 -11.61 -10.08
N LYS A 20 -5.65 -12.49 -9.42
CA LYS A 20 -4.74 -12.12 -8.32
C LYS A 20 -3.66 -11.15 -8.79
N THR A 21 -3.04 -11.41 -9.94
CA THR A 21 -2.04 -10.50 -10.54
C THR A 21 -2.66 -9.16 -10.93
N ARG A 22 -3.93 -9.16 -11.39
CA ARG A 22 -4.64 -7.94 -11.77
C ARG A 22 -4.86 -6.99 -10.58
N LEU A 23 -5.14 -7.51 -9.38
CA LEU A 23 -5.38 -6.68 -8.19
C LEU A 23 -4.13 -5.87 -7.82
N TYR A 24 -2.96 -6.51 -7.73
CA TYR A 24 -1.70 -5.80 -7.48
C TYR A 24 -1.36 -4.80 -8.59
N LEU A 25 -1.60 -5.14 -9.85
CA LEU A 25 -1.41 -4.21 -10.96
C LEU A 25 -2.32 -2.98 -10.84
N THR A 26 -3.59 -3.17 -10.47
CA THR A 26 -4.51 -2.07 -10.23
C THR A 26 -4.06 -1.20 -9.06
N ILE A 27 -3.64 -1.80 -7.94
CA ILE A 27 -3.12 -1.06 -6.78
C ILE A 27 -1.91 -0.22 -7.19
N LYS A 28 -0.95 -0.79 -7.90
CA LYS A 28 0.25 -0.09 -8.37
C LYS A 28 -0.06 1.06 -9.33
N HIS A 29 -1.11 0.90 -10.13
CA HIS A 29 -1.55 1.93 -11.07
C HIS A 29 -2.26 3.09 -10.38
N VAL A 30 -3.15 2.79 -9.43
CA VAL A 30 -3.92 3.80 -8.68
C VAL A 30 -3.06 4.54 -7.65
N TYR A 31 -2.06 3.85 -7.09
CA TYR A 31 -1.18 4.37 -6.05
C TYR A 31 0.27 4.34 -6.54
N PRO A 32 0.73 5.39 -7.24
CA PRO A 32 2.06 5.42 -7.85
C PRO A 32 3.20 5.16 -6.86
N HIS A 33 3.03 5.53 -5.59
CA HIS A 33 4.00 5.24 -4.53
C HIS A 33 4.20 3.77 -4.22
N LEU A 34 3.27 2.91 -4.63
CA LEU A 34 3.30 1.47 -4.44
C LEU A 34 3.80 0.73 -5.69
N CYS A 35 4.04 1.43 -6.81
CA CYS A 35 4.41 0.83 -8.10
C CYS A 35 5.63 -0.10 -8.00
N GLU A 36 6.64 0.34 -7.24
CA GLU A 36 7.93 -0.35 -7.08
C GLU A 36 7.91 -1.49 -6.04
N LEU A 37 6.82 -1.65 -5.27
CA LEU A 37 6.75 -2.65 -4.20
C LEU A 37 6.48 -4.06 -4.74
N SER A 38 7.04 -5.10 -4.12
CA SER A 38 6.65 -6.48 -4.37
C SER A 38 5.22 -6.75 -3.88
N ASN A 39 4.63 -7.88 -4.28
CA ASN A 39 3.28 -8.25 -3.82
C ASN A 39 3.26 -8.48 -2.30
N GLU A 40 4.32 -9.05 -1.75
CA GLU A 40 4.51 -9.25 -0.30
C GLU A 40 4.64 -7.91 0.41
N GLU A 41 5.43 -6.98 -0.14
CA GLU A 41 5.57 -5.63 0.41
C GLU A 41 4.26 -4.83 0.35
N ILE A 42 3.42 -5.06 -0.66
CA ILE A 42 2.06 -4.50 -0.71
C ILE A 42 1.19 -5.08 0.40
N LEU A 43 1.26 -6.38 0.67
CA LEU A 43 0.52 -7.00 1.77
C LEU A 43 0.96 -6.42 3.14
N ASP A 44 2.27 -6.27 3.34
CA ASP A 44 2.84 -5.62 4.53
C ASP A 44 2.38 -4.16 4.64
N TYR A 45 2.34 -3.42 3.52
CA TYR A 45 1.88 -2.02 3.48
C TYR A 45 0.45 -1.87 4.00
N TYR A 46 -0.44 -2.80 3.64
CA TYR A 46 -1.83 -2.83 4.13
C TYR A 46 -2.00 -3.61 5.45
N GLN A 47 -0.92 -4.10 6.06
CA GLN A 47 -0.92 -4.92 7.28
C GLN A 47 -1.81 -6.16 7.20
N VAL A 48 -1.89 -6.78 6.02
CA VAL A 48 -2.70 -7.97 5.76
C VAL A 48 -1.80 -9.15 5.42
N LYS A 49 -2.21 -10.37 5.78
CA LYS A 49 -1.39 -11.57 5.57
C LYS A 49 -1.71 -12.29 4.27
N SER A 50 -2.82 -11.93 3.62
CA SER A 50 -3.28 -12.62 2.43
C SER A 50 -3.97 -11.67 1.45
N LEU A 51 -3.95 -12.06 0.17
CA LEU A 51 -4.70 -11.34 -0.86
C LEU A 51 -6.20 -11.29 -0.55
N LYS A 52 -6.74 -12.31 0.12
CA LYS A 52 -8.16 -12.34 0.50
C LYS A 52 -8.47 -11.24 1.52
N GLU A 53 -7.56 -11.02 2.47
CA GLU A 53 -7.65 -9.91 3.42
C GLU A 53 -7.46 -8.56 2.73
N LEU A 54 -6.54 -8.47 1.76
CA LEU A 54 -6.36 -7.25 0.95
C LEU A 54 -7.63 -6.90 0.16
N ASP A 55 -8.26 -7.89 -0.48
CA ASP A 55 -9.50 -7.73 -1.23
C ASP A 55 -10.66 -7.32 -0.29
N ALA A 56 -10.76 -7.96 0.88
CA ALA A 56 -11.73 -7.58 1.91
C ALA A 56 -11.50 -6.16 2.46
N HIS A 57 -10.24 -5.75 2.63
CA HIS A 57 -9.88 -4.40 3.04
C HIS A 57 -10.32 -3.37 1.99
N ILE A 58 -10.07 -3.65 0.70
CA ILE A 58 -10.50 -2.78 -0.40
C ILE A 58 -12.03 -2.67 -0.44
N GLU A 59 -12.76 -3.78 -0.31
CA GLU A 59 -14.22 -3.76 -0.28
C GLU A 59 -14.77 -3.02 0.95
N TYR A 60 -14.16 -3.21 2.12
CA TYR A 60 -14.51 -2.46 3.33
C TYR A 60 -14.32 -0.94 3.13
N VAL A 61 -13.19 -0.53 2.54
CA VAL A 61 -12.94 0.89 2.20
C VAL A 61 -13.98 1.41 1.22
N LYS A 62 -14.31 0.65 0.16
CA LYS A 62 -15.37 1.03 -0.80
C LYS A 62 -16.73 1.21 -0.13
N GLU A 63 -17.10 0.32 0.78
CA GLU A 63 -18.38 0.39 1.51
C GLU A 63 -18.43 1.59 2.48
N ILE A 64 -17.32 1.91 3.15
CA ILE A 64 -17.21 3.16 3.93
C ILE A 64 -17.38 4.38 3.03
N LEU A 65 -16.71 4.41 1.88
CA LEU A 65 -16.80 5.51 0.91
C LEU A 65 -18.22 5.68 0.36
N LYS A 66 -18.91 4.56 0.11
CA LYS A 66 -20.30 4.56 -0.36
C LYS A 66 -21.27 5.09 0.69
N LYS A 67 -21.09 4.70 1.96
CA LYS A 67 -21.88 5.20 3.10
C LYS A 67 -21.60 6.67 3.43
N LYS A 68 -20.38 7.15 3.20
CA LYS A 68 -20.02 8.57 3.37
C LYS A 68 -20.62 9.47 2.28
N LYS A 69 -20.79 8.96 1.06
CA LYS A 69 -21.46 9.69 -0.04
C LYS A 69 -22.93 10.04 0.24
N GLU A 70 -23.56 9.36 1.19
CA GLU A 70 -24.95 9.61 1.56
C GLU A 70 -25.11 10.66 2.67
N ASN A 71 -24.04 11.07 3.36
CA ASN A 71 -24.16 11.90 4.57
C ASN A 71 -23.63 13.33 4.50
N ASP A 72 -22.73 13.72 3.61
CA ASP A 72 -22.31 15.14 3.55
C ASP A 72 -21.71 15.51 2.17
N GLU A 73 -22.36 16.45 1.49
CA GLU A 73 -21.78 17.28 0.43
C GLU A 73 -20.76 18.25 1.06
N GLU A 74 -19.57 17.79 1.45
CA GLU A 74 -18.36 18.63 1.39
C GLU A 74 -17.07 17.82 1.69
N LYS A 75 -16.25 17.66 0.64
CA LYS A 75 -14.80 17.37 0.66
C LYS A 75 -14.33 16.13 1.43
N LEU A 76 -14.61 14.96 0.88
CA LEU A 76 -13.80 13.76 1.13
C LEU A 76 -12.67 13.53 0.12
N ASP A 77 -12.56 14.40 -0.89
CA ASP A 77 -11.40 14.48 -1.79
C ASP A 77 -10.18 15.20 -1.16
N ALA A 78 -10.15 15.44 0.16
CA ALA A 78 -9.16 16.33 0.79
C ALA A 78 -8.28 15.71 1.90
N LEU A 79 -8.40 14.42 2.22
CA LEU A 79 -7.49 13.76 3.16
C LEU A 79 -6.43 12.88 2.46
N ASP A 80 -5.91 13.40 1.35
CA ASP A 80 -4.64 12.99 0.75
C ASP A 80 -3.43 13.60 1.49
N THR A 81 -3.65 14.15 2.69
CA THR A 81 -2.66 14.92 3.43
C THR A 81 -2.23 14.17 4.70
N CYS A 82 -0.92 13.97 4.82
CA CYS A 82 -0.31 13.40 6.01
C CYS A 82 -0.25 14.43 7.15
N PHE A 83 -0.72 14.05 8.35
CA PHE A 83 -0.63 14.85 9.58
C PHE A 83 0.27 14.23 10.65
N CYS A 84 1.15 13.30 10.27
CA CYS A 84 2.08 12.71 11.23
C CYS A 84 3.02 13.78 11.79
N VAL A 85 3.11 13.84 13.12
CA VAL A 85 4.06 14.70 13.83
C VAL A 85 5.11 13.88 14.55
N ASP A 86 6.26 14.48 14.84
CA ASP A 86 7.32 13.90 15.65
C ASP A 86 7.08 14.13 17.15
N SER A 87 8.06 13.74 17.98
CA SER A 87 7.97 13.88 19.45
C SER A 87 7.97 15.33 19.93
N HIS A 88 8.33 16.29 19.08
CA HIS A 88 8.36 17.71 19.38
C HIS A 88 7.12 18.44 18.85
N GLY A 89 6.21 17.72 18.16
CA GLY A 89 5.02 18.29 17.55
C GLY A 89 5.23 18.81 16.12
N ASP A 90 6.43 18.62 15.55
CA ASP A 90 6.74 19.05 14.19
C ASP A 90 6.26 18.03 13.16
N PHE A 91 5.75 18.49 12.02
CA PHE A 91 5.31 17.60 10.95
C PHE A 91 6.46 16.74 10.41
N LYS A 92 6.23 15.43 10.35
CA LYS A 92 7.17 14.48 9.75
C LYS A 92 7.19 14.67 8.24
N TYR A 93 8.40 14.64 7.70
CA TYR A 93 8.58 14.59 6.25
C TYR A 93 7.92 13.33 5.67
N LEU A 94 7.10 13.51 4.64
CA LEU A 94 6.46 12.43 3.90
C LEU A 94 7.24 12.18 2.60
N TYR A 95 7.76 10.96 2.47
CA TYR A 95 8.31 10.49 1.20
C TYR A 95 7.20 9.81 0.42
N GLN A 96 7.04 10.15 -0.85
CA GLN A 96 6.03 9.51 -1.69
C GLN A 96 6.39 8.04 -1.84
N THR A 97 7.61 7.71 -2.27
CA THR A 97 8.02 6.32 -2.52
C THR A 97 8.90 5.74 -1.42
N LYS A 98 8.86 4.41 -1.26
CA LYS A 98 9.78 3.67 -0.36
C LYS A 98 11.24 3.92 -0.75
N LYS A 99 11.53 3.99 -2.06
CA LYS A 99 12.88 4.19 -2.60
C LYS A 99 13.47 5.54 -2.21
N GLU A 100 12.68 6.61 -2.23
CA GLU A 100 13.10 7.93 -1.76
C GLU A 100 13.40 7.93 -0.27
N ALA A 101 12.48 7.37 0.54
CA ALA A 101 12.68 7.23 1.97
C ALA A 101 13.93 6.42 2.29
N GLU A 102 14.15 5.31 1.58
CA GLU A 102 15.31 4.44 1.73
C GLU A 102 16.61 5.15 1.35
N LYS A 103 16.62 5.90 0.24
CA LYS A 103 17.76 6.72 -0.18
C LYS A 103 18.11 7.74 0.90
N GLN A 104 17.11 8.40 1.48
CA GLN A 104 17.33 9.38 2.55
C GLN A 104 17.79 8.72 3.86
N ARG A 105 17.26 7.54 4.19
CA ARG A 105 17.70 6.72 5.33
C ARG A 105 19.18 6.38 5.23
N LEU A 106 19.61 5.88 4.06
CA LEU A 106 21.01 5.55 3.77
C LEU A 106 21.91 6.79 3.80
N TYR A 107 21.45 7.90 3.23
CA TYR A 107 22.17 9.17 3.30
C TYR A 107 22.38 9.63 4.75
N SER A 108 21.33 9.56 5.58
CA SER A 108 21.38 9.95 7.00
C SER A 108 22.32 9.05 7.80
N LEU A 109 22.33 7.75 7.51
CA LEU A 109 23.30 6.81 8.10
C LEU A 109 24.73 7.15 7.71
N LYS A 110 25.00 7.41 6.42
CA LYS A 110 26.36 7.67 5.91
C LYS A 110 26.92 9.01 6.36
N THR A 111 26.10 10.06 6.35
CA THR A 111 26.55 11.45 6.58
C THR A 111 26.40 11.90 8.03
N LYS A 112 25.32 11.48 8.70
CA LYS A 112 24.99 11.90 10.06
C LYS A 112 25.23 10.81 11.11
N ARG A 113 25.58 9.59 10.68
CA ARG A 113 25.69 8.39 11.54
C ARG A 113 24.41 8.10 12.36
N VAL A 114 23.26 8.57 11.89
CA VAL A 114 21.97 8.32 12.54
C VAL A 114 21.30 7.14 11.84
N LYS A 115 20.98 6.11 12.62
CA LYS A 115 20.16 4.99 12.15
C LYS A 115 18.69 5.39 12.27
N LEU A 116 17.99 5.36 11.14
CA LEU A 116 16.55 5.63 11.07
C LEU A 116 15.82 4.35 10.68
N THR A 117 14.65 4.15 11.26
CA THR A 117 13.67 3.13 10.90
C THR A 117 12.70 3.70 9.88
N LEU A 118 12.38 2.92 8.86
CA LEU A 118 11.44 3.26 7.81
C LEU A 118 10.11 2.55 8.08
N TYR A 119 9.01 3.29 7.99
CA TYR A 119 7.67 2.75 8.22
C TYR A 119 6.64 3.49 7.35
N THR A 120 5.51 2.83 7.12
CA THR A 120 4.41 3.37 6.33
C THR A 120 3.66 4.46 7.09
N CYS A 121 3.23 5.51 6.39
CA CYS A 121 2.35 6.52 6.96
C CYS A 121 1.05 5.86 7.46
N PRO A 122 0.62 6.08 8.72
CA PRO A 122 -0.65 5.59 9.24
C PRO A 122 -1.88 6.07 8.46
N PHE A 123 -1.76 7.20 7.76
CA PHE A 123 -2.79 7.75 6.87
C PHE A 123 -2.67 7.24 5.42
N HIS A 124 -1.75 6.32 5.15
CA HIS A 124 -1.53 5.69 3.84
C HIS A 124 -1.12 6.67 2.72
N CYS A 125 -0.59 7.84 3.06
CA CYS A 125 -0.12 8.84 2.08
C CYS A 125 1.29 8.58 1.53
N GLY A 126 2.06 7.65 2.13
CA GLY A 126 3.46 7.43 1.76
C GLY A 126 4.29 6.81 2.89
N TRP A 127 5.53 7.27 3.04
CA TRP A 127 6.54 6.70 3.94
C TRP A 127 7.16 7.75 4.87
N HIS A 128 7.48 7.32 6.09
CA HIS A 128 8.17 8.14 7.09
C HIS A 128 9.45 7.47 7.57
N LEU A 129 10.33 8.31 8.11
CA LEU A 129 11.50 7.89 8.84
C LEU A 129 11.34 8.29 10.32
N SER A 130 11.75 7.42 11.22
CA SER A 130 11.85 7.70 12.66
C SER A 130 13.23 7.29 13.17
N LYS A 131 13.72 7.93 14.22
CA LYS A 131 14.86 7.36 14.96
C LYS A 131 14.43 6.05 15.62
N VAL A 132 15.38 5.13 15.73
CA VAL A 132 15.24 3.90 16.53
C VAL A 132 15.17 4.28 18.00
#